data_AF-A0A961XSA3-F1
#
_entry.id   AF-A0A961XSA3-F1
#
_cell.length_a   1.000
_cell.length_b   1.000
_cell.length_c   1.000
_cell.angle_alpha   90.00
_cell.angle_beta   90.00
_cell.angle_gamma   90.00
#
_symmetry.space_group_name_H-M   'P 1'
#
loop_
_entity.id
_entity.type
_entity.pdbx_description
1 polymer ?
#
loop_
_entity_poly.entity_id
_entity_poly.type
_entity_poly.pdbx_seq_one_letter_code
_entity_poly.pdbx_strand_id
1 'polypeptide(L)'
;MMTRFQKIALGVAGITSFGIGTFILGAPHAFYASYGIDLGQDPSLLSELRAPGAGLAILGAVMLAGIVRRSLSQVAFFAALVVFLGFPVGRIVGLVFDGIPSAAILAALGFELAIAGLCLLAFRSGRESAGMRISLR
;
A
#
# COMPACT_ATOMS: atom_id res chain seq x y z
N MET A 1 14.67 -8.61 -16.10
CA MET A 1 13.26 -8.28 -16.35
C MET A 1 12.47 -8.78 -15.14
N MET A 2 11.38 -8.12 -14.76
CA MET A 2 10.56 -8.58 -13.63
C MET A 2 9.92 -9.93 -13.94
N THR A 3 9.89 -10.82 -12.97
CA THR A 3 9.16 -12.10 -13.08
C THR A 3 7.65 -11.84 -13.11
N ARG A 4 6.86 -12.81 -13.61
CA ARG A 4 5.39 -12.71 -13.59
C ARG A 4 4.88 -12.49 -12.16
N PHE A 5 5.45 -13.19 -11.20
CA PHE A 5 5.14 -13.05 -9.78
C PHE A 5 5.37 -11.62 -9.27
N GLN A 6 6.51 -11.01 -9.60
CA GLN A 6 6.80 -9.62 -9.23
C GLN A 6 5.81 -8.61 -9.81
N LYS A 7 5.40 -8.81 -11.07
CA LYS A 7 4.39 -7.96 -11.71
C LYS A 7 3.03 -8.09 -11.04
N ILE A 8 2.62 -9.30 -10.68
CA ILE A 8 1.36 -9.55 -9.97
C ILE A 8 1.40 -8.89 -8.59
N ALA A 9 2.46 -9.12 -7.81
CA ALA A 9 2.63 -8.53 -6.49
C ALA A 9 2.54 -7.01 -6.52
N LEU A 10 3.30 -6.38 -7.42
CA LEU A 10 3.31 -4.93 -7.57
C LEU A 10 2.00 -4.38 -8.17
N GLY A 11 1.33 -5.16 -9.03
CA GLY A 11 0.02 -4.84 -9.59
C GLY A 11 -1.06 -4.81 -8.52
N VAL A 12 -1.13 -5.83 -7.67
CA VAL A 12 -2.06 -5.87 -6.53
C VAL A 12 -1.80 -4.69 -5.60
N ALA A 13 -0.55 -4.51 -5.17
CA ALA A 13 -0.17 -3.40 -4.29
C ALA A 13 -0.52 -2.02 -4.88
N GLY A 14 -0.21 -1.82 -6.17
CA GLY A 14 -0.45 -0.57 -6.87
C GLY A 14 -1.93 -0.27 -7.10
N ILE A 15 -2.72 -1.25 -7.56
CA ILE A 15 -4.17 -1.09 -7.77
C ILE A 15 -4.85 -0.78 -6.43
N THR A 16 -4.51 -1.52 -5.38
CA THR A 16 -5.06 -1.28 -4.03
C THR A 16 -4.72 0.13 -3.54
N SER A 17 -3.44 0.51 -3.55
CA SER A 17 -3.01 1.82 -3.03
C SER A 17 -3.59 2.97 -3.86
N PHE A 18 -3.56 2.85 -5.19
CA PHE A 18 -4.11 3.86 -6.09
C PHE A 18 -5.62 4.00 -5.91
N GLY A 19 -6.34 2.88 -5.86
CA GLY A 19 -7.80 2.87 -5.69
C GLY A 19 -8.23 3.44 -4.35
N ILE A 20 -7.66 2.97 -3.24
CA ILE A 20 -7.98 3.47 -1.90
C ILE A 20 -7.60 4.94 -1.77
N GLY A 21 -6.39 5.32 -2.16
CA GLY A 21 -5.92 6.70 -2.06
C GLY A 21 -6.79 7.66 -2.88
N THR A 22 -7.16 7.29 -4.10
CA THR A 22 -8.03 8.11 -4.96
C THR A 22 -9.43 8.22 -4.38
N PHE A 23 -9.95 7.14 -3.78
CA PHE A 23 -11.28 7.15 -3.17
C PHE A 23 -11.33 8.05 -1.93
N ILE A 24 -10.32 7.96 -1.04
CA ILE A 24 -10.16 8.88 0.09
C ILE A 24 -10.04 10.33 -0.39
N LEU A 25 -9.21 10.55 -1.43
CA LEU A 25 -8.99 11.89 -1.98
C LEU A 25 -10.25 12.49 -2.59
N GLY A 26 -11.08 11.70 -3.27
CA GLY A 26 -12.29 12.18 -3.96
C GLY A 26 -13.52 12.26 -3.06
N ALA A 27 -13.76 11.21 -2.28
CA ALA A 27 -14.99 10.99 -1.51
C ALA A 27 -14.69 10.42 -0.11
N PRO A 28 -14.04 11.20 0.79
CA PRO A 28 -13.64 10.73 2.11
C PRO A 28 -14.85 10.27 2.95
N HIS A 29 -15.98 10.98 2.92
CA HIS A 29 -17.18 10.57 3.66
C HIS A 29 -17.65 9.17 3.30
N ALA A 30 -17.71 8.84 2.01
CA ALA A 30 -18.15 7.53 1.54
C ALA A 30 -17.17 6.42 1.95
N PHE A 31 -15.86 6.68 1.86
CA PHE A 31 -14.85 5.72 2.27
C PHE A 31 -14.91 5.42 3.77
N TYR A 32 -14.91 6.45 4.62
CA TYR A 32 -14.90 6.27 6.08
C TYR A 32 -16.25 5.79 6.63
N ALA A 33 -17.37 6.10 5.98
CA ALA A 33 -18.67 5.51 6.31
C ALA A 33 -18.68 3.99 6.14
N SER A 34 -17.90 3.43 5.20
CA SER A 34 -17.74 1.96 5.06
C SER A 34 -17.07 1.30 6.27
N TYR A 35 -16.39 2.08 7.11
CA TYR A 35 -15.82 1.65 8.39
C TYR A 35 -16.70 1.99 9.59
N GLY A 36 -17.88 2.58 9.38
CA GLY A 36 -18.77 3.06 10.43
C GLY A 36 -18.32 4.39 11.06
N ILE A 37 -17.48 5.16 10.36
CA ILE A 37 -16.93 6.44 10.84
C ILE A 37 -17.68 7.59 10.18
N ASP A 38 -18.28 8.46 10.99
CA ASP A 38 -18.86 9.73 10.54
C ASP A 38 -17.83 10.85 10.71
N LEU A 39 -17.45 11.50 9.61
CA LEU A 39 -16.40 12.52 9.55
C LEU A 39 -16.89 13.94 9.85
N GLY A 40 -18.20 14.18 9.95
CA GLY A 40 -18.72 15.54 10.01
C GLY A 40 -18.34 16.38 8.77
N GLN A 41 -18.35 17.71 8.89
CA GLN A 41 -18.13 18.64 7.77
C GLN A 41 -16.98 19.63 7.99
N ASP A 42 -16.12 19.40 8.98
CA ASP A 42 -14.97 20.27 9.26
C ASP A 42 -13.95 20.23 8.10
N PRO A 43 -13.72 21.34 7.37
CA PRO A 43 -12.76 21.37 6.26
C PRO A 43 -11.34 21.04 6.68
N SER A 44 -10.93 21.37 7.91
CA SER A 44 -9.59 21.05 8.43
C SER A 44 -9.41 19.54 8.55
N LEU A 45 -10.38 18.84 9.14
CA LEU A 45 -10.38 17.38 9.21
C LEU A 45 -10.38 16.74 7.82
N LEU A 46 -11.22 17.23 6.90
CA LEU A 46 -11.27 16.70 5.54
C LEU A 46 -9.93 16.90 4.79
N SER A 47 -9.24 18.01 5.04
CA SER A 47 -7.89 18.27 4.50
C SER A 47 -6.88 17.25 5.03
N GLU A 48 -6.87 17.00 6.35
CA GLU A 48 -5.99 16.04 7.00
C GLU A 48 -6.19 14.59 6.53
N LEU A 49 -7.40 14.24 6.06
CA LEU A 49 -7.68 12.91 5.50
C LEU A 49 -7.38 12.82 4.00
N ARG A 50 -7.66 13.88 3.23
CA ARG A 50 -7.40 13.92 1.78
C ARG A 50 -5.91 13.94 1.47
N ALA A 51 -5.09 14.63 2.27
CA ALA A 51 -3.65 14.72 2.06
C ALA A 51 -2.94 13.33 2.06
N PRO A 52 -3.08 12.47 3.09
CA PRO A 52 -2.53 11.12 3.05
C PRO A 52 -3.21 10.24 1.99
N GLY A 53 -4.49 10.46 1.67
CA GLY A 53 -5.16 9.81 0.54
C GLY A 53 -4.48 10.10 -0.81
N ALA A 54 -4.15 11.36 -1.08
CA ALA A 54 -3.39 11.75 -2.27
C ALA A 54 -1.98 11.14 -2.28
N GLY A 55 -1.29 11.16 -1.14
CA GLY A 55 0.03 10.53 -0.99
C GLY A 55 -0.01 9.03 -1.32
N LEU A 56 -1.01 8.32 -0.78
CA LEU A 56 -1.24 6.91 -1.05
C LEU A 56 -1.55 6.65 -2.54
N ALA A 57 -2.36 7.51 -3.17
CA ALA A 57 -2.67 7.42 -4.59
C ALA A 57 -1.41 7.57 -5.45
N ILE A 58 -0.58 8.58 -5.17
CA ILE A 58 0.68 8.81 -5.90
C ILE A 58 1.63 7.62 -5.74
N LEU A 59 1.77 7.08 -4.53
CA LEU A 59 2.59 5.89 -4.29
C LEU A 59 2.05 4.68 -5.06
N GLY A 60 0.73 4.49 -5.11
CA GLY A 60 0.09 3.47 -5.94
C GLY A 60 0.38 3.65 -7.43
N ALA A 61 0.35 4.89 -7.94
CA ALA A 61 0.72 5.19 -9.31
C ALA A 61 2.21 4.87 -9.59
N VAL A 62 3.12 5.14 -8.65
CA VAL A 62 4.55 4.75 -8.73
C VAL A 62 4.69 3.24 -8.79
N MET A 63 3.93 2.49 -7.99
CA MET A 63 3.91 1.02 -8.03
C MET A 63 3.53 0.52 -9.43
N LEU A 64 2.42 1.01 -9.98
CA LEU A 64 1.95 0.65 -11.31
C LEU A 64 2.94 1.05 -12.42
N ALA A 65 3.53 2.25 -12.32
CA ALA A 65 4.54 2.71 -13.25
C ALA A 65 5.79 1.80 -13.24
N GLY A 66 6.16 1.24 -12.09
CA GLY A 66 7.27 0.29 -11.93
C GLY A 66 7.08 -1.03 -12.68
N ILE A 67 5.84 -1.42 -12.99
CA ILE A 67 5.52 -2.61 -13.80
C ILE A 67 5.92 -2.40 -15.27
N VAL A 68 5.71 -1.18 -15.78
CA VAL A 68 5.96 -0.80 -17.17
C VAL A 68 7.39 -0.32 -17.36
N ARG A 69 7.90 0.51 -16.43
CA ARG A 69 9.21 1.16 -16.51
C ARG A 69 10.22 0.46 -15.60
N ARG A 70 11.16 -0.25 -16.22
CA ARG A 70 12.19 -1.03 -15.50
C ARG A 70 13.07 -0.18 -14.57
N SER A 71 13.35 1.08 -14.92
CA SER A 71 14.11 2.01 -14.08
C SER A 71 13.41 2.35 -12.76
N LEU A 72 12.09 2.22 -12.69
CA LEU A 72 11.29 2.51 -11.49
C LEU A 72 11.01 1.25 -10.65
N SER A 73 11.36 0.06 -11.12
CA SER A 73 10.97 -1.21 -10.48
C SER A 73 11.43 -1.31 -9.01
N GLN A 74 12.66 -0.89 -8.71
CA GLN A 74 13.16 -0.91 -7.34
C GLN A 74 12.43 0.10 -6.45
N VAL A 75 12.27 1.34 -6.92
CA VAL A 75 11.52 2.40 -6.20
C VAL A 75 10.08 1.97 -5.95
N ALA A 76 9.45 1.33 -6.92
CA ALA A 76 8.09 0.83 -6.84
C ALA A 76 7.91 -0.26 -5.76
N PHE A 77 8.86 -1.19 -5.62
CA PHE A 77 8.84 -2.16 -4.53
C PHE A 77 9.09 -1.53 -3.17
N PHE A 78 10.01 -0.57 -3.06
CA PHE A 78 10.20 0.16 -1.81
C PHE A 78 8.95 0.93 -1.40
N ALA A 79 8.28 1.61 -2.35
CA ALA A 79 7.00 2.27 -2.11
C ALA A 79 5.95 1.28 -1.60
N ALA A 80 5.83 0.11 -2.23
CA ALA A 80 4.90 -0.93 -1.81
C ALA A 80 5.19 -1.42 -0.38
N LEU A 81 6.46 -1.70 -0.06
CA LEU A 81 6.84 -2.14 1.30
C LEU A 81 6.60 -1.06 2.34
N VAL A 82 6.89 0.21 2.04
CA VAL A 82 6.62 1.33 2.96
C VAL A 82 5.13 1.44 3.26
N VAL A 83 4.27 1.37 2.23
CA VAL A 83 2.81 1.45 2.42
C VAL A 83 2.29 0.24 3.20
N PHE A 84 2.58 -0.97 2.73
CA PHE A 84 2.00 -2.19 3.27
C PHE A 84 2.65 -2.69 4.57
N LEU A 85 3.75 -2.07 5.03
CA LEU A 85 4.24 -2.23 6.40
C LEU A 85 3.83 -1.07 7.30
N GLY A 86 3.83 0.16 6.79
CA GLY A 86 3.51 1.37 7.56
C GLY A 86 2.05 1.41 8.04
N PHE A 87 1.10 1.10 7.16
CA PHE A 87 -0.33 1.07 7.53
C PHE A 87 -0.62 0.03 8.62
N PRO A 88 -0.19 -1.25 8.49
CA PRO A 88 -0.33 -2.23 9.56
C PRO A 88 0.30 -1.82 10.88
N VAL A 89 1.51 -1.24 10.86
CA VAL A 89 2.16 -0.73 12.07
C VAL A 89 1.29 0.32 12.74
N GLY A 90 0.78 1.30 11.98
CA GLY A 90 -0.14 2.32 12.51
C GLY A 90 -1.41 1.72 13.11
N ARG A 91 -2.00 0.71 12.47
CA ARG A 91 -3.19 0.02 12.99
C ARG A 91 -2.91 -0.82 14.23
N ILE A 92 -1.74 -1.45 14.32
CA ILE A 92 -1.33 -2.20 15.51
C ILE A 92 -1.11 -1.25 16.68
N VAL A 93 -0.45 -0.10 16.44
CA VAL A 93 -0.33 0.96 17.44
C VAL A 93 -1.71 1.41 17.91
N GLY A 94 -2.63 1.71 16.99
CA GLY A 94 -4.01 2.08 17.35
C GLY A 94 -4.76 0.97 18.10
N LEU A 95 -4.57 -0.30 17.73
CA LEU A 95 -5.18 -1.41 18.45
C LEU A 95 -4.69 -1.50 19.90
N VAL A 96 -3.39 -1.23 20.11
CA VAL A 96 -2.76 -1.27 21.44
C VAL A 96 -3.16 -0.08 22.31
N PHE A 97 -3.24 1.13 21.75
CA PHE A 97 -3.47 2.36 22.51
C PHE A 97 -4.91 2.86 22.52
N ASP A 98 -5.66 2.66 21.42
CA ASP A 98 -7.01 3.19 21.22
C ASP A 98 -8.10 2.09 21.28
N GLY A 99 -7.71 0.81 21.27
CA GLY A 99 -8.61 -0.34 21.41
C GLY A 99 -9.02 -0.99 20.09
N ILE A 100 -9.95 -1.94 20.16
CA ILE A 100 -10.34 -2.77 19.00
C ILE A 100 -11.19 -1.95 18.02
N PRO A 101 -10.72 -1.74 16.76
CA PRO A 101 -11.48 -1.00 15.75
C PRO A 101 -12.58 -1.86 15.10
N SER A 102 -13.31 -1.30 14.14
CA SER A 102 -14.36 -2.03 13.41
C SER A 102 -13.83 -3.25 12.65
N ALA A 103 -14.70 -4.24 12.42
CA ALA A 103 -14.34 -5.47 11.70
C ALA A 103 -13.77 -5.20 10.30
N ALA A 104 -14.24 -4.15 9.62
CA ALA A 104 -13.73 -3.74 8.32
C ALA A 104 -12.27 -3.24 8.39
N ILE A 105 -11.90 -2.53 9.47
CA ILE A 105 -10.52 -2.11 9.72
C ILE A 105 -9.61 -3.31 10.04
N LEU A 106 -10.10 -4.28 10.83
CA LEU A 106 -9.35 -5.52 11.09
C LEU A 106 -9.15 -6.35 9.81
N ALA A 107 -10.17 -6.41 8.94
CA ALA A 107 -10.05 -7.04 7.63
C ALA A 107 -9.03 -6.32 6.74
N ALA A 108 -9.03 -4.98 6.76
CA ALA A 108 -8.02 -4.17 6.06
C ALA A 108 -6.61 -4.47 6.57
N LEU A 109 -6.40 -4.57 7.89
CA LEU A 109 -5.12 -4.98 8.48
C LEU A 109 -4.65 -6.35 7.97
N GLY A 110 -5.53 -7.35 7.95
CA GLY A 110 -5.21 -8.67 7.41
C GLY A 110 -4.83 -8.62 5.92
N PHE A 111 -5.55 -7.84 5.14
CA PHE A 111 -5.27 -7.63 3.72
C PHE A 111 -3.94 -6.91 3.48
N GLU A 112 -3.64 -5.88 4.29
CA GLU A 112 -2.38 -5.15 4.23
C GLU A 112 -1.19 -6.07 4.50
N LEU A 113 -1.27 -6.91 5.55
CA LEU A 113 -0.23 -7.88 5.88
C LEU A 113 -0.05 -8.95 4.80
N ALA A 114 -1.13 -9.40 4.16
CA ALA A 114 -1.06 -10.36 3.05
C ALA A 114 -0.31 -9.77 1.85
N ILE A 115 -0.60 -8.52 1.49
CA ILE A 115 0.13 -7.82 0.41
C ILE A 115 1.59 -7.58 0.81
N ALA A 116 1.86 -7.19 2.07
CA ALA A 116 3.22 -7.03 2.56
C ALA A 116 4.05 -8.31 2.39
N GLY A 117 3.49 -9.46 2.79
CA GLY A 117 4.12 -10.77 2.60
C GLY A 117 4.38 -11.07 1.12
N LEU A 118 3.39 -10.82 0.26
CA LEU A 118 3.52 -10.99 -1.19
C LEU A 118 4.65 -10.13 -1.77
N CYS A 119 4.73 -8.85 -1.39
CA CYS A 119 5.77 -7.93 -1.82
C CYS A 119 7.16 -8.32 -1.29
N LEU A 120 7.28 -8.77 -0.04
CA LEU A 120 8.54 -9.24 0.54
C LEU A 120 9.09 -10.46 -0.21
N LEU A 121 8.24 -11.45 -0.50
CA LEU A 121 8.62 -12.64 -1.27
C LEU A 121 9.02 -12.28 -2.70
N ALA A 122 8.28 -11.36 -3.34
CA ALA A 122 8.57 -10.89 -4.69
C ALA A 122 9.88 -10.09 -4.76
N PHE A 123 10.21 -9.32 -3.71
CA PHE A 123 11.43 -8.52 -3.66
C PHE A 123 12.67 -9.39 -3.40
N ARG A 124 12.58 -10.38 -2.50
CA ARG A 124 13.70 -11.30 -2.17
C ARG A 124 14.14 -12.13 -3.38
N SER A 125 13.19 -12.72 -4.11
CA SER A 125 13.49 -13.51 -5.32
C SER A 125 14.20 -12.71 -6.43
N GLY A 126 13.97 -11.40 -6.49
CA GLY A 126 14.68 -10.50 -7.40
C GLY A 126 16.16 -10.31 -7.06
N ARG A 127 16.51 -10.29 -5.77
CA ARG A 127 17.90 -10.10 -5.30
C ARG A 127 18.73 -11.38 -5.45
N GLU A 128 18.15 -12.53 -5.16
CA GLU A 128 18.83 -13.84 -5.32
C GLU A 128 19.19 -14.10 -6.79
N SER A 129 18.28 -13.76 -7.72
CA SER A 129 18.52 -13.84 -9.16
C SER A 129 19.63 -12.90 -9.64
N ALA A 130 19.82 -11.75 -8.98
CA ALA A 130 20.87 -10.79 -9.30
C ALA A 130 22.23 -11.23 -8.74
N GLY A 131 22.27 -11.77 -7.51
CA GLY A 131 23.49 -12.26 -6.87
C GLY A 131 24.10 -13.46 -7.60
N MET A 132 23.27 -14.40 -8.06
CA MET A 132 23.74 -15.58 -8.80
C MET A 132 24.36 -15.24 -10.16
N ARG A 133 23.89 -14.18 -10.82
CA ARG A 133 24.45 -13.69 -12.08
C ARG A 133 25.81 -13.02 -11.95
N ILE A 134 26.17 -12.55 -10.75
CA ILE A 134 27.46 -11.90 -10.48
C ILE A 134 28.53 -12.96 -10.15
N SER A 135 28.15 -14.08 -9.53
CA SER A 135 29.07 -15.19 -9.19
C SER A 135 29.51 -16.05 -10.39
N LEU A 136 28.84 -15.94 -11.54
CA LEU A 136 29.11 -16.72 -12.75
C LEU A 136 29.88 -15.93 -13.82
N ARG A 137 30.37 -14.73 -13.48
CA ARG A 137 31.23 -13.89 -14.32
C ARG A 137 32.58 -13.71 -13.64
#